data_AF-A0A2J0LTR2-F1
#
_entry.id   AF-A0A2J0LTR2-F1
#
_cell.length_a   1.000
_cell.length_b   1.000
_cell.length_c   1.000
_cell.angle_alpha   90.00
_cell.angle_beta   90.00
_cell.angle_gamma   90.00
#
_symmetry.space_group_name_H-M   'P 1'
#
loop_
_entity.id
_entity.type
_entity.pdbx_description
1 polymer ?
#
loop_
_entity_poly.entity_id
_entity_poly.type
_entity_poly.pdbx_seq_one_letter_code
_entity_poly.pdbx_strand_id
1 'polypeptide(L)' 'PFYQRSKEGKYIAYAITEEGRYLFIVFVIKDSGRIRVISARDMNEKEKRYYKKREGVR' A
#
# COMPACT_ATOMS: atom_id res chain seq x y z
N PRO A 1 1.55 8.58 -1.08
CA PRO A 1 1.23 7.13 -1.22
C PRO A 1 2.06 6.53 -2.35
N PHE A 2 2.53 5.29 -2.18
CA PHE A 2 3.28 4.59 -3.22
C PHE A 2 2.85 3.13 -3.29
N TYR A 3 3.10 2.49 -4.43
CA TYR A 3 2.89 1.07 -4.60
C TYR A 3 4.08 0.38 -5.26
N GLN A 4 4.18 -0.92 -5.06
CA GLN A 4 5.20 -1.78 -5.66
C GLN A 4 4.61 -3.10 -6.10
N ARG A 5 5.17 -3.67 -7.17
CA ARG A 5 4.78 -4.99 -7.68
C ARG A 5 5.52 -6.09 -6.92
N SER A 6 4.81 -7.12 -6.48
CA SER A 6 5.39 -8.34 -5.92
C SER A 6 5.76 -9.33 -7.03
N LYS A 7 6.57 -10.34 -6.68
CA LYS A 7 6.98 -11.39 -7.62
C LYS A 7 5.81 -12.23 -8.15
N GLU A 8 4.71 -12.29 -7.41
CA GLU A 8 3.49 -13.03 -7.78
C GLU A 8 2.51 -12.21 -8.65
N GLY A 9 2.92 -11.06 -9.17
CA GLY A 9 2.06 -10.20 -9.99
C GLY A 9 0.99 -9.44 -9.20
N LYS A 10 1.02 -9.50 -7.87
CA LYS A 10 0.19 -8.65 -7.00
C LYS A 10 0.88 -7.31 -6.78
N TYR A 11 0.11 -6.32 -6.35
CA TYR A 11 0.61 -5.00 -6.00
C TYR A 11 0.36 -4.73 -4.52
N ILE A 12 1.30 -4.03 -3.91
CA ILE A 12 1.22 -3.58 -2.52
C ILE A 12 1.28 -2.06 -2.53
N ALA A 13 0.25 -1.39 -2.01
CA ALA A 13 0.25 0.04 -1.76
C ALA A 13 0.39 0.33 -0.26
N TYR A 14 1.11 1.42 0.02
CA TYR A 14 1.20 2.04 1.33
C TYR A 14 0.64 3.45 1.23
N ALA A 15 -0.34 3.76 2.08
CA ALA A 15 -1.04 5.04 2.08
C ALA A 15 -1.45 5.46 3.49
N ILE A 16 -1.77 6.73 3.65
CA ILE A 16 -2.43 7.28 4.84
C ILE A 16 -3.82 7.77 4.40
N THR A 17 -4.86 7.46 5.17
CA THR A 17 -6.20 8.06 4.97
C THR A 17 -6.21 9.52 5.42
N GLU A 18 -7.27 10.26 5.10
CA GLU A 18 -7.42 11.64 5.56
C GLU A 18 -7.47 11.74 7.09
N GLU A 19 -7.99 10.72 7.77
CA GLU A 19 -8.03 10.59 9.24
C GLU A 19 -6.71 10.09 9.84
N GLY A 20 -5.65 9.94 9.04
CA GLY A 20 -4.32 9.56 9.52
C GLY A 20 -4.08 8.06 9.68
N ARG A 21 -4.98 7.19 9.18
CA ARG A 21 -4.78 5.73 9.27
C ARG A 21 -3.77 5.25 8.25
N TYR A 22 -2.73 4.56 8.71
CA TYR A 22 -1.71 3.97 7.87
C TYR A 22 -2.19 2.62 7.32
N LEU A 23 -2.44 2.53 6.01
CA LEU A 23 -2.99 1.33 5.36
C LEU A 23 -1.95 0.58 4.53
N PHE A 24 -1.91 -0.74 4.73
CA PHE A 24 -1.25 -1.70 3.85
C PHE A 24 -2.31 -2.36 2.97
N ILE A 25 -2.22 -2.17 1.65
CA ILE A 25 -3.26 -2.60 0.70
C ILE A 25 -2.64 -3.54 -0.32
N VAL A 26 -3.20 -4.74 -0.45
CA VAL A 26 -2.86 -5.71 -1.51
C VAL A 26 -3.93 -5.67 -2.58
N PHE A 27 -3.54 -5.50 -3.83
CA PHE A 27 -4.46 -5.43 -4.96
C PHE A 27 -3.88 -6.03 -6.23
N VAL A 28 -4.73 -6.21 -7.23
CA VAL A 28 -4.35 -6.55 -8.61
C VAL A 28 -4.96 -5.56 -9.56
N ILE A 29 -4.26 -5.29 -10.67
CA ILE A 29 -4.80 -4.53 -11.79
C ILE A 29 -5.34 -5.56 -12.79
N LYS A 30 -6.60 -5.43 -13.16
CA LYS A 30 -7.26 -6.26 -14.19
C LYS A 30 -7.04 -5.66 -15.57
N ASP A 31 -7.21 -6.46 -16.62
CA ASP A 31 -6.97 -6.04 -18.02
C ASP A 31 -7.80 -4.82 -18.44
N SER A 32 -8.95 -4.61 -17.80
CA SER A 32 -9.79 -3.41 -17.95
C SER A 32 -9.22 -2.13 -17.30
N GLY A 33 -8.02 -2.18 -16.74
CA GLY A 33 -7.43 -1.09 -15.94
C GLY A 33 -8.04 -0.95 -14.53
N ARG A 34 -9.03 -1.79 -14.19
CA ARG A 34 -9.68 -1.75 -12.87
C ARG A 34 -8.82 -2.37 -11.79
N ILE A 35 -8.77 -1.71 -10.63
CA ILE A 35 -8.12 -2.23 -9.43
C ILE A 35 -9.11 -3.12 -8.68
N ARG A 36 -8.70 -4.35 -8.36
CA ARG A 36 -9.38 -5.21 -7.39
C ARG A 36 -8.55 -5.31 -6.12
N VAL A 37 -9.06 -4.75 -5.03
CA VAL A 37 -8.48 -4.92 -3.70
C VAL A 37 -8.68 -6.37 -3.25
N ILE A 38 -7.60 -7.01 -2.82
CA ILE A 38 -7.61 -8.36 -2.23
C ILE A 38 -7.70 -8.25 -0.72
N SER A 39 -6.92 -7.35 -0.12
CA SER A 39 -6.93 -7.10 1.32
C SER A 39 -6.50 -5.66 1.61
N ALA A 40 -7.08 -5.08 2.65
CA ALA A 40 -6.65 -3.82 3.23
C ALA A 40 -6.66 -3.96 4.75
N ARG A 41 -5.57 -3.55 5.40
CA ARG A 41 -5.43 -3.58 6.85
C ARG A 41 -4.57 -2.42 7.31
N ASP A 42 -4.57 -2.17 8.61
CA ASP A 42 -3.62 -1.23 9.18
C ASP A 42 -2.18 -1.77 9.03
N MET A 43 -1.24 -0.85 8.82
CA MET A 43 0.18 -1.14 8.83
C MET A 43 0.63 -1.55 10.24
N ASN A 44 1.50 -2.54 10.34
CA ASN A 44 2.23 -2.80 11.58
C ASN A 44 3.39 -1.80 11.77
N GLU A 45 4.04 -1.82 12.93
CA GLU A 45 5.11 -0.87 13.26
C GLU A 45 6.31 -0.91 12.29
N LYS A 46 6.66 -2.10 11.78
CA LYS A 46 7.74 -2.23 10.79
C LYS A 46 7.35 -1.57 9.46
N GLU A 47 6.13 -1.77 9.01
CA GLU A 47 5.57 -1.18 7.79
C GLU A 47 5.40 0.34 7.90
N LYS A 48 4.95 0.85 9.05
CA LYS A 48 4.90 2.30 9.31
C LYS A 48 6.28 2.93 9.24
N ARG A 49 7.30 2.31 9.87
CA ARG A 49 8.69 2.79 9.77
C ARG A 49 9.21 2.78 8.34
N TYR A 50 8.92 1.71 7.59
CA TYR A 50 9.27 1.62 6.18
C TYR A 50 8.61 2.73 5.35
N TYR A 51 7.30 2.95 5.55
CA TYR A 51 6.56 4.02 4.89
C TYR A 51 7.17 5.40 5.18
N LYS A 52 7.40 5.73 6.46
CA LYS A 52 8.01 7.02 6.86
C LYS A 52 9.41 7.22 6.30
N LYS A 53 10.22 6.16 6.24
CA LYS A 53 11.56 6.21 5.62
C LYS A 53 11.47 6.49 4.11
N ARG A 54 10.47 5.93 3.43
CA ARG A 54 10.33 6.02 1.97
C ARG A 54 9.63 7.29 1.50
N GLU A 55 8.63 7.78 2.24
CA GLU A 55 8.07 9.11 2.00
C GLU A 55 9.06 10.21 2.37
N GLY A 56 10.16 9.86 3.05
CA GLY A 56 11.23 10.75 3.45
C GLY A 56 10.67 11.88 4.28
N VAL A 57 10.41 11.64 5.57
CA VAL A 57 9.98 12.63 6.58
C VAL A 57 10.23 14.07 6.08
N ARG A 58 9.18 14.68 5.53
CA ARG A 58 9.04 16.13 5.51
C ARG A 58 8.77 16.58 6.93
#